data_AF-L0IGR1-F1
#
_entry.id   AF-L0IGR1-F1
#
_cell.length_a   1.000
_cell.length_b   1.000
_cell.length_c   1.000
_cell.angle_alpha   90.00
_cell.angle_beta   90.00
_cell.angle_gamma   90.00
#
_symmetry.space_group_name_H-M   'P 1'
#
loop_
_entity.id
_entity.type
_entity.pdbx_description
1 polymer ?
#
loop_
_entity_poly.entity_id
_entity_poly.type
_entity_poly.pdbx_seq_one_letter_code
_entity_poly.pdbx_strand_id
1 'polypeptide(L)'
;MPTEATVYRVLLVMGDDIDQERSVARDVVIDWNSTTGRSQDIYLEPVSAVHLNLDTTDLAEEIDAVLGTFWTTVENARTTSDCLTDTVRQLAFDGHTPSIIGFSEQNVPTSKLDPDKYAAVQDFREECRKTGYFTYATLEEYESRLQQSLSRMMDEILSDPRRQFVVESEHEGPSEYDVEVDYDRLELSADVHREQDERNLDRVVERFEE
;
A
#
# COMPACT_ATOMS: atom_id res chain seq x y z
N MET A 1 -1.23 -23.67 -17.86
CA MET A 1 -2.66 -23.38 -17.68
C MET A 1 -2.77 -22.32 -16.60
N PRO A 2 -3.68 -21.34 -16.72
CA PRO A 2 -3.94 -20.40 -15.63
C PRO A 2 -4.48 -21.17 -14.42
N THR A 3 -4.07 -20.75 -13.22
CA THR A 3 -4.50 -21.32 -11.94
C THR A 3 -5.18 -20.21 -11.14
N GLU A 4 -6.25 -20.54 -10.42
CA GLU A 4 -6.88 -19.61 -9.47
C GLU A 4 -6.04 -19.55 -8.20
N ALA A 5 -5.80 -18.34 -7.68
CA ALA A 5 -5.04 -18.11 -6.47
C ALA A 5 -5.66 -16.97 -5.66
N THR A 6 -5.57 -17.07 -4.33
CA THR A 6 -5.99 -15.99 -3.43
C THR A 6 -4.90 -14.93 -3.38
N VAL A 7 -5.24 -13.69 -3.72
CA VAL A 7 -4.29 -12.57 -3.70
C VAL A 7 -4.43 -11.84 -2.37
N TYR A 8 -3.33 -11.69 -1.64
CA TYR A 8 -3.26 -10.79 -0.49
C TYR A 8 -2.40 -9.59 -0.84
N ARG A 9 -2.91 -8.39 -0.58
CA ARG A 9 -2.18 -7.15 -0.83
C ARG A 9 -1.35 -6.77 0.38
N VAL A 10 -0.03 -6.73 0.19
CA VAL A 10 0.94 -6.38 1.23
C VAL A 10 1.44 -4.97 1.00
N LEU A 11 1.06 -4.05 1.89
CA LEU A 11 1.50 -2.66 1.83
C LEU A 11 2.90 -2.49 2.41
N LEU A 12 3.83 -2.06 1.57
CA LEU A 12 5.19 -1.69 1.94
C LEU A 12 5.22 -0.20 2.31
N VAL A 13 5.30 0.08 3.60
CA VAL A 13 5.40 1.42 4.18
C VAL A 13 6.83 1.67 4.63
N MET A 14 7.59 2.39 3.82
CA MET A 14 9.01 2.63 4.08
C MET A 14 9.37 4.07 3.77
N GLY A 15 10.25 4.64 4.59
CA GLY A 15 10.84 5.96 4.37
C GLY A 15 11.60 6.04 3.05
N ASP A 16 11.84 7.26 2.57
CA ASP A 16 12.66 7.51 1.37
C ASP A 16 14.15 7.20 1.65
N ASP A 17 14.56 7.26 2.91
CA ASP A 17 15.91 7.00 3.39
C ASP A 17 16.35 5.53 3.33
N ILE A 18 15.45 4.61 2.95
CA ILE A 18 15.62 3.16 3.08
C ILE A 18 15.32 2.43 1.75
N ASP A 19 15.93 2.90 0.67
CA ASP A 19 15.71 2.32 -0.67
C ASP A 19 16.17 0.85 -0.80
N GLN A 20 17.26 0.48 -0.12
CA GLN A 20 17.84 -0.86 -0.23
C GLN A 20 16.93 -1.90 0.42
N GLU A 21 16.45 -1.63 1.63
CA GLU A 21 15.52 -2.48 2.35
C GLU A 21 14.19 -2.60 1.60
N ARG A 22 13.76 -1.56 0.88
CA ARG A 22 12.57 -1.65 0.02
C ARG A 22 12.74 -2.67 -1.09
N SER A 23 13.92 -2.74 -1.71
CA SER A 23 14.21 -3.78 -2.69
C SER A 23 14.20 -5.15 -2.03
N VAL A 24 14.91 -5.30 -0.90
CA VAL A 24 14.99 -6.56 -0.16
C VAL A 24 13.61 -7.06 0.26
N ALA A 25 12.75 -6.19 0.80
CA ALA A 25 11.41 -6.57 1.20
C ALA A 25 10.55 -7.05 0.02
N ARG A 26 10.65 -6.37 -1.12
CA ARG A 26 9.99 -6.81 -2.36
C ARG A 26 10.51 -8.17 -2.81
N ASP A 27 11.81 -8.36 -2.79
CA ASP A 27 12.46 -9.62 -3.20
C ASP A 27 12.04 -10.76 -2.27
N VAL A 28 11.97 -10.53 -0.96
CA VAL A 28 11.47 -11.51 0.03
C VAL A 28 10.02 -11.90 -0.24
N VAL A 29 9.13 -10.95 -0.57
CA VAL A 29 7.73 -11.25 -0.90
C VAL A 29 7.64 -12.08 -2.18
N ILE A 30 8.42 -11.75 -3.21
CA ILE A 30 8.46 -12.50 -4.47
C ILE A 30 9.05 -13.90 -4.28
N ASP A 31 10.08 -14.04 -3.45
CA ASP A 31 10.70 -15.33 -3.12
C ASP A 31 9.72 -16.23 -2.36
N TRP A 32 8.97 -15.65 -1.40
CA TRP A 32 7.92 -16.36 -0.68
C TRP A 32 6.83 -16.89 -1.63
N ASN A 33 6.39 -16.08 -2.59
CA ASN A 33 5.44 -16.51 -3.62
C ASN A 33 5.97 -17.68 -4.45
N SER A 34 7.26 -17.64 -4.77
CA SER A 34 7.93 -18.67 -5.58
C SER A 34 8.09 -19.99 -4.83
N THR A 35 8.33 -19.93 -3.52
CA THR A 35 8.61 -21.10 -2.67
C THR A 35 7.34 -21.70 -2.08
N THR A 36 6.51 -20.88 -1.43
CA THR A 36 5.34 -21.31 -0.65
C THR A 36 4.03 -20.99 -1.36
N GLY A 37 3.94 -19.81 -1.98
CA GLY A 37 2.70 -19.32 -2.60
C GLY A 37 2.09 -20.31 -3.60
N ARG A 38 2.93 -20.94 -4.43
CA ARG A 38 2.46 -21.95 -5.40
C ARG A 38 1.91 -23.23 -4.77
N SER A 39 2.39 -23.61 -3.58
CA SER A 39 1.92 -24.83 -2.91
C SER A 39 0.61 -24.61 -2.14
N GLN A 40 0.27 -23.35 -1.86
CA GLN A 40 -0.90 -22.96 -1.07
C GLN A 40 -1.94 -22.20 -1.89
N ASP A 41 -1.74 -22.05 -3.21
CA ASP A 41 -2.57 -21.23 -4.11
C ASP A 41 -2.75 -19.79 -3.60
N ILE A 42 -1.67 -19.21 -3.10
CA ILE A 42 -1.62 -17.85 -2.53
C ILE A 42 -0.61 -16.99 -3.30
N TYR A 43 -0.97 -15.74 -3.55
CA TYR A 43 -0.10 -14.74 -4.12
C TYR A 43 -0.07 -13.47 -3.26
N LEU A 44 1.11 -13.08 -2.80
CA LEU A 44 1.33 -11.83 -2.10
C LEU A 44 1.68 -10.74 -3.10
N GLU A 45 0.85 -9.71 -3.21
CA GLU A 45 1.08 -8.56 -4.07
C GLU A 45 1.76 -7.43 -3.28
N PRO A 46 3.04 -7.08 -3.57
CA PRO A 46 3.72 -6.00 -2.88
C PRO A 46 3.29 -4.63 -3.43
N VAL A 47 2.54 -3.86 -2.64
CA VAL A 47 2.08 -2.50 -2.97
C VAL A 47 2.95 -1.48 -2.24
N SER A 48 3.53 -0.51 -2.94
CA SER A 48 4.38 0.50 -2.30
C SER A 48 3.60 1.76 -1.94
N ALA A 49 3.65 2.19 -0.68
CA ALA A 49 2.93 3.37 -0.19
C ALA A 49 3.26 4.67 -0.95
N VAL A 50 4.47 4.76 -1.53
CA VAL A 50 4.94 5.92 -2.31
C VAL A 50 4.07 6.22 -3.54
N HIS A 51 3.36 5.22 -4.08
CA HIS A 51 2.52 5.37 -5.27
C HIS A 51 1.04 5.61 -4.95
N LEU A 52 0.67 5.62 -3.66
CA LEU A 52 -0.72 5.74 -3.23
C LEU A 52 -0.99 7.22 -2.91
N ASN A 53 -1.73 7.88 -3.80
CA ASN A 53 -2.39 9.17 -3.54
C ASN A 53 -3.85 8.89 -3.13
N LEU A 54 -4.06 7.99 -2.19
CA LEU A 54 -5.39 7.59 -1.75
C LEU A 54 -5.57 7.97 -0.29
N ASP A 55 -6.75 8.52 0.03
CA ASP A 55 -7.16 8.78 1.41
C ASP A 55 -7.01 7.48 2.22
N THR A 56 -6.37 7.56 3.38
CA THR A 56 -5.94 6.41 4.21
C THR A 56 -7.08 5.47 4.64
N THR A 57 -8.33 5.92 4.53
CA THR A 57 -9.52 5.14 4.89
C THR A 57 -9.83 4.06 3.85
N ASP A 58 -9.71 4.37 2.56
CA ASP A 58 -9.97 3.40 1.48
C ASP A 58 -8.86 2.33 1.42
N LEU A 59 -7.65 2.67 1.89
CA LEU A 59 -6.52 1.75 1.96
C LEU A 59 -6.76 0.57 2.90
N ALA A 60 -7.56 0.76 3.97
CA ALA A 60 -7.77 -0.27 4.98
C ALA A 60 -8.66 -1.42 4.49
N GLU A 61 -9.55 -1.15 3.53
CA GLU A 61 -10.43 -2.18 2.95
C GLU A 61 -9.73 -3.04 1.91
N GLU A 62 -8.71 -2.49 1.23
CA GLU A 62 -7.98 -3.20 0.18
C GLU A 62 -6.67 -3.87 0.63
N ILE A 63 -6.16 -3.55 1.82
CA ILE A 63 -4.85 -4.04 2.30
C ILE A 63 -5.01 -5.11 3.38
N ASP A 64 -4.45 -6.30 3.11
CA ASP A 64 -4.53 -7.46 3.99
C ASP A 64 -3.38 -7.57 5.00
N ALA A 65 -2.22 -6.99 4.67
CA ALA A 65 -1.04 -7.00 5.52
C ALA A 65 -0.20 -5.74 5.32
N VAL A 66 0.47 -5.30 6.39
CA VAL A 66 1.32 -4.11 6.37
C VAL A 66 2.74 -4.45 6.77
N LEU A 67 3.71 -3.92 6.02
CA LEU A 67 5.12 -4.06 6.28
C LEU A 67 5.74 -2.66 6.40
N GLY A 68 5.96 -2.25 7.63
CA GLY A 68 6.58 -0.99 8.00
C GLY A 68 8.08 -1.16 8.23
N THR A 69 8.91 -0.32 7.63
CA THR A 69 10.35 -0.28 7.96
C THR A 69 10.82 1.15 8.11
N PHE A 70 11.46 1.44 9.26
CA PHE A 70 11.81 2.78 9.70
C PHE A 70 13.27 2.85 10.17
N TRP A 71 13.93 3.98 9.95
CA TRP A 71 15.30 4.22 10.40
C TRP A 71 15.41 5.55 11.14
N THR A 72 15.74 6.64 10.44
CA THR A 72 15.95 7.95 11.08
C THR A 72 14.85 8.94 10.82
N THR A 73 13.98 8.66 9.84
CA THR A 73 12.89 9.54 9.46
C THR A 73 11.59 8.74 9.35
N VAL A 74 10.49 9.34 9.82
CA VAL A 74 9.12 8.82 9.68
C VAL A 74 8.36 9.46 8.52
N GLU A 75 8.90 10.54 7.96
CA GLU A 75 8.29 11.32 6.89
C GLU A 75 8.65 10.76 5.51
N ASN A 76 7.65 10.69 4.63
CA ASN A 76 7.88 10.53 3.20
C ASN A 76 8.01 11.93 2.58
N ALA A 77 9.19 12.29 2.08
CA ALA A 77 9.40 13.57 1.39
C ALA A 77 8.54 13.75 0.12
N ARG A 78 7.87 12.70 -0.36
CA ARG A 78 7.06 12.69 -1.59
C ARG A 78 5.55 12.82 -1.37
N THR A 79 5.05 12.76 -0.14
CA THR A 79 3.60 12.87 0.14
C THR A 79 3.35 13.96 1.19
N THR A 80 2.66 15.03 0.77
CA THR A 80 2.42 16.24 1.56
C THR A 80 1.42 16.07 2.70
N SER A 81 0.64 14.98 2.76
CA SER A 81 -0.59 15.00 3.57
C SER A 81 -0.74 13.98 4.70
N ASP A 82 0.04 12.90 4.79
CA ASP A 82 -0.03 12.01 5.95
C ASP A 82 1.30 11.32 6.23
N CYS A 83 1.67 11.29 7.51
CA CYS A 83 2.92 10.68 7.97
C CYS A 83 2.83 9.16 7.75
N LEU A 84 3.90 8.52 7.26
CA LEU A 84 3.91 7.06 7.02
C LEU A 84 3.53 6.27 8.29
N THR A 85 3.84 6.82 9.46
CA THR A 85 3.47 6.28 10.76
C THR A 85 1.98 6.31 11.03
N ASP A 86 1.23 7.30 10.53
CA ASP A 86 -0.22 7.37 10.72
C ASP A 86 -0.92 6.31 9.86
N THR A 87 -0.44 6.05 8.64
CA THR A 87 -0.92 4.92 7.83
C THR A 87 -0.69 3.59 8.53
N VAL A 88 0.53 3.36 9.08
CA VAL A 88 0.78 2.12 9.85
C VAL A 88 -0.07 2.11 11.11
N ARG A 89 -0.28 3.24 11.79
CA ARG A 89 -1.06 3.30 13.03
C ARG A 89 -2.52 2.91 12.75
N GLN A 90 -3.12 3.50 11.72
CA GLN A 90 -4.50 3.22 11.35
C GLN A 90 -4.70 1.76 10.92
N LEU A 91 -3.80 1.22 10.10
CA LEU A 91 -3.94 -0.16 9.63
C LEU A 91 -3.63 -1.19 10.73
N ALA A 92 -2.58 -0.97 11.53
CA ALA A 92 -2.14 -1.94 12.53
C ALA A 92 -2.99 -1.91 13.82
N PHE A 93 -3.38 -0.72 14.29
CA PHE A 93 -4.11 -0.58 15.55
C PHE A 93 -5.63 -0.51 15.36
N ASP A 94 -6.12 0.27 14.39
CA ASP A 94 -7.57 0.44 14.18
C ASP A 94 -8.14 -0.63 13.24
N GLY A 95 -7.41 -0.99 12.17
CA GLY A 95 -7.83 -1.99 11.19
C GLY A 95 -7.65 -3.45 11.64
N HIS A 96 -6.92 -3.68 12.74
CA HIS A 96 -6.48 -5.03 13.17
C HIS A 96 -5.78 -5.83 12.06
N THR A 97 -5.18 -5.12 11.09
CA THR A 97 -4.48 -5.74 9.97
C THR A 97 -3.13 -6.27 10.46
N PRO A 98 -2.76 -7.52 10.13
CA PRO A 98 -1.48 -8.07 10.54
C PRO A 98 -0.33 -7.20 10.01
N SER A 99 0.53 -6.75 10.92
CA SER A 99 1.59 -5.79 10.63
C SER A 99 2.97 -6.29 11.05
N ILE A 100 3.96 -6.16 10.17
CA ILE A 100 5.38 -6.38 10.47
C ILE A 100 6.07 -5.03 10.51
N ILE A 101 6.67 -4.68 11.65
CA ILE A 101 7.33 -3.39 11.85
C ILE A 101 8.80 -3.62 12.20
N GLY A 102 9.69 -3.09 11.34
CA GLY A 102 11.14 -3.17 11.49
C GLY A 102 11.76 -1.80 11.76
N PHE A 103 12.70 -1.75 12.70
CA PHE A 103 13.50 -0.55 12.98
C PHE A 103 14.99 -0.80 12.72
N SER A 104 15.60 0.01 11.86
CA SER A 104 17.03 -0.01 11.60
C SER A 104 17.79 0.63 12.77
N GLU A 105 18.81 -0.06 13.28
CA GLU A 105 19.76 0.43 14.27
C GLU A 105 21.13 0.74 13.62
N GLN A 106 21.16 0.95 12.30
CA GLN A 106 22.35 1.37 11.60
C GLN A 106 22.89 2.69 12.18
N ASN A 107 24.22 2.75 12.33
CA ASN A 107 24.89 3.88 12.95
C ASN A 107 24.73 5.14 12.09
N VAL A 108 23.96 6.11 12.59
CA VAL A 108 23.79 7.40 11.93
C VAL A 108 24.76 8.44 12.49
N PRO A 109 25.47 9.18 11.64
CA PRO A 109 26.24 10.32 12.08
C PRO A 109 25.27 11.38 12.62
N THR A 110 25.49 11.81 13.86
CA THR A 110 24.67 12.82 14.56
C THR A 110 24.54 14.15 13.81
N SER A 111 25.43 14.42 12.85
CA SER A 111 25.37 15.59 11.97
C SER A 111 24.28 15.55 10.90
N LYS A 112 23.71 14.37 10.61
CA LYS A 112 22.58 14.19 9.68
C LYS A 112 21.26 13.89 10.38
N LEU A 113 21.27 13.80 11.71
CA LEU A 113 20.09 13.48 12.49
C LEU A 113 19.32 14.76 12.81
N ASP A 114 18.09 14.82 12.31
CA ASP A 114 17.13 15.83 12.75
C ASP A 114 16.50 15.35 14.08
N PRO A 115 16.74 16.05 15.20
CA PRO A 115 16.30 15.61 16.52
C PRO A 115 14.77 15.51 16.64
N ASP A 116 14.02 16.36 15.93
CA ASP A 116 12.55 16.36 15.97
C ASP A 116 12.01 15.12 15.23
N LYS A 117 12.60 14.78 14.07
CA LYS A 117 12.22 13.58 13.31
C LYS A 117 12.59 12.29 14.03
N TYR A 118 13.76 12.28 14.68
CA TYR A 118 14.18 11.12 15.46
C TYR A 118 13.31 10.89 16.69
N ALA A 119 12.87 11.97 17.37
CA ALA A 119 11.93 11.86 18.47
C ALA A 119 10.62 11.19 18.02
N ALA A 120 10.08 11.57 16.86
CA ALA A 120 8.88 10.94 16.30
C ALA A 120 9.07 9.44 16.00
N VAL A 121 10.24 9.01 15.52
CA VAL A 121 10.56 7.57 15.36
C VAL A 121 10.54 6.85 16.72
N GLN A 122 11.11 7.47 17.76
CA GLN A 122 11.15 6.87 19.10
C GLN A 122 9.75 6.76 19.72
N ASP A 123 8.93 7.79 19.61
CA ASP A 123 7.54 7.76 20.09
C ASP A 123 6.75 6.64 19.40
N PHE A 124 6.87 6.55 18.07
CA PHE A 124 6.23 5.49 17.30
C PHE A 124 6.76 4.09 17.68
N ARG A 125 8.05 3.95 17.98
CA ARG A 125 8.64 2.70 18.46
C ARG A 125 8.05 2.28 19.80
N GLU A 126 7.82 3.22 20.71
CA GLU A 126 7.17 2.94 22.00
C GLU A 126 5.71 2.49 21.81
N GLU A 127 4.98 3.08 20.88
CA GLU A 127 3.62 2.67 20.55
C GLU A 127 3.57 1.26 19.92
N CYS A 128 4.48 0.99 18.98
CA CYS A 128 4.63 -0.31 18.32
C CYS A 128 5.05 -1.43 19.28
N ARG A 129 5.53 -1.11 20.48
CA ARG A 129 5.89 -2.09 21.50
C ARG A 129 4.71 -3.00 21.89
N LYS A 130 3.47 -2.53 21.73
CA LYS A 130 2.26 -3.32 22.01
C LYS A 130 1.98 -4.37 20.94
N THR A 131 2.19 -4.04 19.67
CA THR A 131 1.95 -4.91 18.51
C THR A 131 3.16 -5.83 18.23
N GLY A 132 4.34 -5.38 18.63
CA GLY A 132 5.62 -6.05 18.40
C GLY A 132 6.37 -5.41 17.23
N TYR A 133 7.67 -5.25 17.40
CA TYR A 133 8.59 -4.79 16.36
C TYR A 133 9.88 -5.60 16.44
N PHE A 134 10.64 -5.66 15.34
CA PHE A 134 12.00 -6.18 15.33
C PHE A 134 12.99 -5.07 15.01
N THR A 135 14.22 -5.23 15.48
CA THR A 135 15.33 -4.35 15.13
C THR A 135 16.37 -5.11 14.32
N TYR A 136 17.14 -4.37 13.52
CA TYR A 136 18.21 -4.94 12.69
C TYR A 136 19.34 -3.93 12.52
N ALA A 137 20.58 -4.42 12.41
CA ALA A 137 21.75 -3.57 12.15
C ALA A 137 22.30 -3.71 10.73
N THR A 138 22.00 -4.81 10.05
CA THR A 138 22.48 -5.12 8.68
C THR A 138 21.33 -5.54 7.77
N LEU A 139 21.54 -5.43 6.45
CA LEU A 139 20.57 -5.86 5.46
C LEU A 139 20.31 -7.37 5.48
N GLU A 140 21.35 -8.19 5.69
CA GLU A 140 21.18 -9.65 5.81
C GLU A 140 20.33 -10.02 7.05
N GLU A 141 20.50 -9.30 8.15
CA GLU A 141 19.67 -9.49 9.33
C GLU A 141 18.23 -9.08 9.06
N TYR A 142 18.03 -7.93 8.38
CA TYR A 142 16.71 -7.48 7.96
C TYR A 142 15.99 -8.54 7.12
N GLU A 143 16.64 -9.05 6.08
CA GLU A 143 16.10 -10.08 5.19
C GLU A 143 15.67 -11.34 5.96
N SER A 144 16.57 -11.87 6.79
CA SER A 144 16.29 -13.09 7.58
C SER A 144 15.15 -12.89 8.57
N ARG A 145 15.11 -11.74 9.26
CA ARG A 145 14.04 -11.40 10.22
C ARG A 145 12.70 -11.22 9.50
N LEU A 146 12.73 -10.59 8.33
CA LEU A 146 11.55 -10.34 7.54
C LEU A 146 10.96 -11.64 6.99
N GLN A 147 11.79 -12.52 6.42
CA GLN A 147 11.37 -13.85 5.95
C GLN A 147 10.71 -14.67 7.07
N GLN A 148 11.31 -14.69 8.26
CA GLN A 148 10.73 -15.40 9.42
C GLN A 148 9.41 -14.77 9.86
N SER A 149 9.35 -13.44 9.93
CA SER A 149 8.15 -12.72 10.40
C SER A 149 6.99 -12.86 9.40
N LEU A 150 7.29 -12.78 8.09
CA LEU A 150 6.33 -12.97 7.02
C LEU A 150 5.77 -14.40 7.02
N SER A 151 6.66 -15.39 7.13
CA SER A 151 6.23 -16.80 7.15
C SER A 151 5.32 -17.06 8.35
N ARG A 152 5.72 -16.59 9.54
CA ARG A 152 4.91 -16.71 10.76
C ARG A 152 3.57 -16.00 10.65
N MET A 153 3.54 -14.79 10.10
CA MET A 153 2.31 -14.04 9.87
C MET A 153 1.37 -14.82 8.96
N MET A 154 1.88 -15.33 7.83
CA MET A 154 1.07 -16.12 6.90
C MET A 154 0.58 -17.41 7.54
N ASP A 155 1.42 -18.12 8.31
CA ASP A 155 1.00 -19.29 9.08
C ASP A 155 -0.12 -18.93 10.07
N GLU A 156 -0.04 -17.79 10.77
CA GLU A 156 -1.07 -17.32 11.70
C GLU A 156 -2.38 -16.97 10.96
N ILE A 157 -2.30 -16.28 9.80
CA ILE A 157 -3.46 -15.94 8.96
C ILE A 157 -4.14 -17.20 8.43
N LEU A 158 -3.37 -18.18 7.98
CA LEU A 158 -3.88 -19.43 7.39
C LEU A 158 -4.34 -20.44 8.45
N SER A 159 -3.79 -20.37 9.66
CA SER A 159 -4.17 -21.24 10.77
C SER A 159 -5.43 -20.76 11.50
N ASP A 160 -5.87 -19.51 11.32
CA ASP A 160 -7.10 -19.03 11.95
C ASP A 160 -8.35 -19.50 11.18
N PRO A 161 -9.14 -20.45 11.71
CA PRO A 161 -10.33 -20.95 11.04
C PRO A 161 -11.50 -19.94 11.03
N ARG A 162 -11.35 -18.76 11.64
CA ARG A 162 -12.40 -17.72 11.74
C ARG A 162 -12.35 -16.66 10.66
N ARG A 163 -11.24 -16.52 9.92
CA ARG A 163 -11.25 -15.85 8.61
C ARG A 163 -11.83 -16.83 7.58
N GLN A 164 -13.09 -17.21 7.80
CA GLN A 164 -13.95 -17.43 6.64
C GLN A 164 -13.92 -16.09 5.93
N PHE A 165 -13.19 -16.01 4.83
CA PHE A 165 -13.39 -14.96 3.86
C PHE A 165 -14.88 -14.76 3.74
N VAL A 166 -15.34 -13.55 4.05
CA VAL A 166 -16.58 -13.09 3.46
C VAL A 166 -16.25 -13.02 1.98
N VAL A 167 -16.38 -14.17 1.31
CA VAL A 167 -16.73 -14.16 -0.09
C VAL A 167 -18.05 -13.41 -0.04
N GLU A 168 -18.02 -12.11 -0.35
CA GLU A 168 -19.21 -11.43 -0.84
C GLU A 168 -19.59 -12.17 -2.12
N SER A 169 -20.25 -13.29 -1.92
CA SER A 169 -20.80 -14.13 -2.96
C SER A 169 -22.10 -13.48 -3.41
N GLU A 170 -22.05 -12.23 -3.87
CA GLU A 170 -23.17 -11.57 -4.56
C GLU A 170 -22.64 -10.53 -5.56
N HIS A 171 -21.94 -10.99 -6.59
CA HIS A 171 -22.18 -10.55 -7.97
C HIS A 171 -22.12 -11.78 -8.89
N GLU A 172 -22.93 -12.79 -8.56
CA GLU A 172 -23.24 -13.89 -9.48
C GLU A 172 -24.33 -13.42 -10.46
N GLY A 173 -23.95 -12.49 -11.32
CA GLY A 173 -24.73 -12.04 -12.46
C GLY A 173 -23.75 -11.59 -13.55
N PRO A 174 -24.04 -11.81 -14.84
CA PRO A 174 -23.27 -11.12 -15.88
C PRO A 174 -23.31 -9.62 -15.52
N SER A 175 -22.16 -8.94 -15.58
CA SER A 175 -22.06 -7.47 -15.53
C SER A 175 -23.31 -6.89 -16.20
N GLU A 176 -24.25 -6.40 -15.37
CA GLU A 176 -25.49 -5.84 -15.91
C GLU A 176 -25.10 -4.48 -16.43
N TYR A 177 -24.78 -4.46 -17.72
CA TYR A 177 -24.51 -3.24 -18.45
C TYR A 177 -25.80 -2.42 -18.45
N ASP A 178 -25.91 -1.49 -17.51
CA ASP A 178 -27.07 -0.61 -17.41
C ASP A 178 -27.04 0.39 -18.58
N VAL A 179 -27.84 0.09 -19.60
CA VAL A 179 -27.93 0.85 -20.84
C VAL A 179 -28.46 2.26 -20.60
N GLU A 180 -29.26 2.49 -19.55
CA GLU A 180 -29.80 3.82 -19.25
C GLU A 180 -28.72 4.73 -18.66
N VAL A 181 -27.90 4.22 -17.73
CA VAL A 181 -26.77 4.96 -17.15
C VAL A 181 -25.72 5.34 -18.21
N ASP A 182 -25.48 4.46 -19.18
CA ASP A 182 -24.54 4.75 -20.26
C ASP A 182 -25.12 5.76 -21.27
N TYR A 183 -26.46 5.77 -21.46
CA TYR A 183 -27.12 6.77 -22.30
C TYR A 183 -26.96 8.19 -21.72
N ASP A 184 -27.22 8.36 -20.43
CA ASP A 184 -27.05 9.64 -19.74
C ASP A 184 -25.59 10.13 -19.82
N ARG A 185 -24.63 9.21 -19.65
CA ARG A 185 -23.19 9.52 -19.73
C ARG A 185 -22.76 9.91 -21.14
N LEU A 186 -23.31 9.24 -22.16
CA LEU A 186 -23.08 9.56 -23.57
C LEU A 186 -23.72 10.89 -23.97
N GLU A 187 -24.90 11.21 -23.44
CA GLU A 187 -25.57 12.50 -23.68
C GLU A 187 -24.76 13.65 -23.06
N LEU A 188 -24.29 13.49 -21.83
CA LEU A 188 -23.43 14.48 -21.17
C LEU A 188 -22.13 14.72 -21.95
N SER A 189 -21.52 13.65 -22.45
CA SER A 189 -20.30 13.71 -23.27
C SER A 189 -20.56 14.44 -24.60
N ALA A 190 -21.68 14.14 -25.25
CA ALA A 190 -22.08 14.78 -26.50
C ALA A 190 -22.34 16.29 -26.32
N ASP A 191 -22.96 16.68 -25.21
CA ASP A 191 -23.21 18.08 -24.88
C ASP A 191 -21.91 18.85 -24.62
N VAL A 192 -20.98 18.26 -23.86
CA VAL A 192 -19.65 18.86 -23.63
C VAL A 192 -18.91 19.07 -24.95
N HIS A 193 -18.93 18.07 -25.84
CA HIS A 193 -18.31 18.19 -27.16
C HIS A 193 -18.98 19.26 -28.02
N ARG A 194 -20.31 19.37 -28.00
CA ARG A 194 -21.04 20.41 -28.74
C ARG A 194 -20.66 21.82 -28.25
N GLU A 195 -20.63 22.05 -26.94
CA GLU A 195 -20.25 23.34 -26.37
C GLU A 195 -18.78 23.69 -26.68
N GLN A 196 -17.90 22.68 -26.76
CA GLN A 196 -16.51 22.89 -27.13
C GLN A 196 -16.35 23.25 -28.62
N ASP A 197 -17.13 22.61 -29.49
CA ASP A 197 -17.16 22.90 -30.93
C ASP A 197 -17.75 24.28 -31.23
N GLU A 198 -18.82 24.70 -30.54
CA GLU A 198 -19.38 26.05 -30.66
C GLU A 198 -18.34 27.11 -30.26
N ARG A 199 -17.65 26.93 -29.13
CA ARG A 199 -16.56 27.82 -28.71
C ARG A 199 -15.41 27.85 -29.70
N ASN A 200 -15.11 26.73 -30.35
CA ASN A 200 -14.07 26.67 -31.38
C ASN A 200 -14.50 27.42 -32.65
N LEU A 201 -15.77 27.30 -33.05
CA LEU A 201 -16.33 28.02 -34.20
C LEU A 201 -16.36 29.52 -33.94
N ASP A 202 -16.80 29.97 -32.77
CA ASP A 202 -16.81 31.40 -32.41
C ASP A 202 -15.40 32.00 -32.48
N ARG A 203 -14.39 31.32 -31.92
CA ARG A 203 -12.99 31.74 -32.02
C ARG A 203 -12.48 31.80 -33.46
N VAL A 204 -12.96 30.92 -34.33
CA VAL A 204 -12.59 30.92 -35.74
C VAL A 204 -13.26 32.08 -36.47
N VAL A 205 -14.54 32.35 -36.19
CA VAL A 205 -15.30 33.47 -36.76
C VAL A 205 -14.70 34.81 -36.35
N GLU A 206 -14.39 35.02 -35.06
CA GLU A 206 -13.71 36.23 -34.57
C GLU A 206 -12.37 36.47 -35.30
N ARG A 207 -11.64 35.40 -35.62
CA ARG A 207 -10.36 35.48 -36.36
C ARG A 207 -10.53 35.84 -37.84
N PHE A 208 -11.71 35.63 -38.42
CA PHE A 208 -12.01 35.99 -39.81
C PHE A 208 -12.63 37.40 -39.93
N GLU A 209 -13.04 38.02 -38.82
CA GLU A 209 -13.60 39.38 -38.77
C GLU A 209 -12.55 40.47 -38.43
N GLU A 210 -11.31 40.09 -38.08
CA GLU A 210 -10.09 40.95 -38.06
C GLU A 210 -9.36 40.99 -39.42
#